data_AF-A0A9D0THI0-F1
#
_entry.id   AF-A0A9D0THI0-F1
#
_cell.length_a   1.000
_cell.length_b   1.000
_cell.length_c   1.000
_cell.angle_alpha   90.00
_cell.angle_beta   90.00
_cell.angle_gamma   90.00
#
_symmetry.space_group_name_H-M   'P 1'
#
loop_
_entity.id
_entity.type
_entity.pdbx_description
1 polymer ?
#
loop_
_entity_poly.entity_id
_entity_poly.type
_entity_poly.pdbx_seq_one_letter_code
_entity_poly.pdbx_strand_id
1 'polypeptide(L)'
;MSQLLQNIERYLMSCRELTAFCSQNGWIDNSSLRYEILEQNDHHIIAFVQFEEILMEGSGRIAGRIPCQGRLCLTLDHYGQVCQAELL
;
A
#
# COMPACT_ATOMS: atom_id res chain seq x y z
N MET A 1 -13.89 -14.24 2.69
CA MET A 1 -13.31 -12.89 2.53
C MET A 1 -14.46 -11.91 2.34
N SER A 2 -14.52 -10.79 3.07
CA SER A 2 -15.52 -9.74 2.83
C SER A 2 -15.18 -8.96 1.56
N GLN A 3 -16.19 -8.44 0.85
CA GLN A 3 -16.02 -7.62 -0.37
C GLN A 3 -15.10 -6.41 -0.12
N LEU A 4 -15.20 -5.80 1.06
CA LEU A 4 -14.39 -4.67 1.49
C LEU A 4 -12.89 -4.99 1.47
N LEU A 5 -12.47 -6.14 2.00
CA LEU A 5 -11.05 -6.54 2.01
C LEU A 5 -10.51 -6.70 0.59
N GLN A 6 -11.32 -7.21 -0.34
CA GLN A 6 -10.92 -7.32 -1.74
C GLN A 6 -10.77 -5.95 -2.41
N ASN A 7 -11.64 -4.98 -2.07
CA ASN A 7 -11.54 -3.62 -2.57
C ASN A 7 -10.26 -2.93 -2.06
N ILE A 8 -9.95 -3.08 -0.77
CA ILE A 8 -8.73 -2.55 -0.15
C ILE A 8 -7.49 -3.17 -0.79
N GLU A 9 -7.43 -4.49 -0.88
CA GLU A 9 -6.29 -5.21 -1.47
C GLU A 9 -6.05 -4.76 -2.92
N ARG A 10 -7.11 -4.68 -3.73
CA ARG A 10 -7.02 -4.20 -5.11
C ARG A 10 -6.52 -2.75 -5.17
N TYR A 11 -7.03 -1.88 -4.30
CA TYR A 11 -6.60 -0.50 -4.26
C TYR A 11 -5.11 -0.38 -3.91
N LEU A 12 -4.66 -1.05 -2.84
CA LEU A 12 -3.28 -1.00 -2.36
C LEU A 12 -2.27 -1.48 -3.41
N MET A 13 -2.61 -2.50 -4.21
CA MET A 13 -1.76 -2.98 -5.33
C MET A 13 -1.50 -1.94 -6.43
N SER A 14 -2.29 -0.86 -6.47
CA SER A 14 -2.17 0.24 -7.43
C SER A 14 -2.00 1.62 -6.76
N CYS A 15 -1.84 1.65 -5.43
CA CYS A 15 -1.82 2.85 -4.62
C CYS A 15 -0.48 3.57 -4.78
N ARG A 16 -0.48 4.66 -5.55
CA ARG A 16 0.72 5.48 -5.80
C ARG A 16 1.23 6.13 -4.51
N GLU A 17 0.36 6.40 -3.54
CA GLU A 17 0.71 7.02 -2.27
C GLU A 17 1.69 6.17 -1.46
N LEU A 18 1.72 4.85 -1.69
CA LEU A 18 2.71 3.95 -1.09
C LEU A 18 4.16 4.31 -1.48
N THR A 19 4.40 4.95 -2.63
CA THR A 19 5.76 5.32 -3.03
C THR A 19 6.37 6.36 -2.10
N ALA A 20 5.56 7.10 -1.34
CA ALA A 20 6.07 8.05 -0.35
C ALA A 20 6.71 7.36 0.87
N PHE A 21 6.48 6.05 1.07
CA PHE A 21 7.22 5.24 2.05
C PHE A 21 8.54 4.67 1.49
N CYS A 22 8.80 4.81 0.19
CA CYS A 22 10.06 4.37 -0.41
C CYS A 22 11.20 5.31 -0.03
N SER A 23 12.37 4.74 0.25
CA SER A 23 13.54 5.48 0.70
C SER A 23 14.41 6.01 -0.43
N GLN A 24 14.41 5.33 -1.58
CA GLN A 24 15.26 5.64 -2.72
C GLN A 24 14.48 5.75 -4.03
N ASN A 25 13.16 5.92 -3.95
CA ASN A 25 12.26 5.96 -5.11
C ASN A 25 12.39 4.72 -6.02
N GLY A 26 12.64 3.56 -5.40
CA GLY A 26 12.62 2.25 -6.06
C GLY A 26 11.21 1.78 -6.40
N TRP A 27 11.10 0.50 -6.72
CA TRP A 27 9.86 -0.11 -7.20
C TRP A 27 9.19 -0.91 -6.10
N ILE A 28 7.89 -0.74 -5.90
CA ILE A 28 7.14 -1.54 -4.92
C ILE A 28 7.01 -2.96 -5.44
N ASP A 29 7.48 -3.94 -4.65
CA ASP A 29 7.20 -5.35 -4.92
C ASP A 29 5.81 -5.74 -4.39
N ASN A 30 4.82 -5.71 -5.27
CA ASN A 30 3.45 -6.10 -4.94
C ASN A 30 3.31 -7.52 -4.37
N SER A 31 4.23 -8.45 -4.69
CA SER A 31 4.20 -9.80 -4.11
C SER A 31 4.55 -9.82 -2.62
N SER A 32 5.30 -8.81 -2.17
CA SER A 32 5.68 -8.60 -0.77
C SER A 32 4.68 -7.76 0.02
N LEU A 33 3.75 -7.07 -0.66
CA LEU A 33 2.79 -6.18 -0.02
C LEU A 33 1.88 -6.95 0.95
N ARG A 34 1.86 -6.50 2.19
CA ARG A 34 1.00 -6.99 3.28
C ARG A 34 0.35 -5.78 3.94
N TYR A 35 -0.84 -5.99 4.50
CA TYR A 35 -1.54 -4.96 5.24
C TYR A 35 -2.31 -5.53 6.44
N GLU A 36 -2.50 -4.69 7.44
CA GLU A 36 -3.31 -4.94 8.63
C GLU A 36 -4.28 -3.76 8.82
N ILE A 37 -5.55 -4.06 9.04
CA ILE A 37 -6.56 -3.04 9.41
C ILE A 37 -6.39 -2.77 10.90
N LEU A 38 -5.96 -1.56 11.25
CA LEU A 38 -5.82 -1.12 12.64
C LEU A 38 -7.14 -0.56 13.19
N GLU A 39 -7.83 0.23 12.38
CA GLU A 39 -9.11 0.84 12.73
C GLU A 39 -10.05 0.85 11.52
N GLN A 40 -11.35 0.68 11.77
CA GLN A 40 -12.38 0.74 10.74
C GLN A 40 -13.63 1.43 11.30
N ASN A 41 -14.17 2.37 10.53
CA ASN A 41 -15.50 2.92 10.70
C ASN A 41 -16.25 2.92 9.35
N ASP A 42 -17.43 3.54 9.31
CA ASP A 42 -18.30 3.52 8.13
C ASP A 42 -17.69 4.18 6.88
N HIS A 43 -16.76 5.12 7.06
CA HIS A 43 -16.20 5.93 5.97
C HIS A 43 -14.68 5.85 5.85
N HIS A 44 -13.98 5.39 6.89
CA HIS A 44 -12.52 5.38 6.95
C HIS A 44 -11.96 4.08 7.48
N ILE A 45 -10.80 3.72 6.94
CA ILE A 45 -9.98 2.60 7.38
C ILE A 45 -8.57 3.09 7.63
N ILE A 46 -8.02 2.80 8.80
CA ILE A 46 -6.60 2.95 9.05
C ILE A 46 -5.94 1.61 8.78
N ALA A 47 -5.08 1.56 7.77
CA ALA A 47 -4.31 0.38 7.40
C ALA A 47 -2.82 0.61 7.70
N PHE A 48 -2.21 -0.35 8.38
CA PHE A 48 -0.76 -0.48 8.39
C PHE A 48 -0.33 -1.32 7.18
N VAL A 49 0.68 -0.86 6.45
CA VAL A 49 1.17 -1.49 5.22
C VAL A 49 2.65 -1.79 5.34
N GLN A 50 3.07 -2.92 4.78
CA GLN A 50 4.46 -3.34 4.70
C GLN A 50 4.74 -3.93 3.31
N PHE A 51 5.89 -3.61 2.73
CA PHE A 51 6.34 -4.14 1.44
C PHE A 51 7.85 -4.00 1.29
N GLU A 52 8.42 -4.57 0.24
CA GLU A 52 9.80 -4.38 -0.17
C GLU A 52 9.89 -3.40 -1.35
N GLU A 53 10.73 -2.39 -1.21
CA GLU A 53 11.21 -1.53 -2.29
C GLU A 53 12.37 -2.25 -3.00
N ILE A 54 12.19 -2.57 -4.29
CA ILE A 54 13.22 -3.14 -5.16
C ILE A 54 14.04 -2.01 -5.78
N LEU A 55 15.36 -2.06 -5.58
CA LEU A 55 16.32 -1.21 -6.26
C LEU A 55 16.87 -1.94 -7.48
N MET A 56 16.89 -1.26 -8.62
CA MET A 56 17.40 -1.81 -9.88
C MET A 56 18.72 -1.16 -10.26
N GLU A 57 19.70 -1.96 -10.66
CA GLU A 57 20.91 -1.48 -11.34
C GLU A 57 20.55 -1.04 -12.77
N GLY A 58 21.34 -0.12 -13.35
CA GLY A 58 21.20 0.28 -14.76
C GLY A 58 21.35 -0.87 -15.77
N SER A 59 21.85 -2.03 -15.33
CA SER A 59 21.94 -3.28 -16.09
C SER A 59 20.62 -4.06 -16.17
N GLY A 60 19.58 -3.64 -15.43
CA GLY A 60 18.33 -4.37 -15.29
C GLY A 60 18.36 -5.49 -14.24
N ARG A 61 19.41 -5.56 -13.41
CA ARG A 61 19.50 -6.50 -12.29
C ARG A 61 18.98 -5.87 -10.99
N ILE A 62 18.45 -6.69 -10.09
CA ILE A 62 18.10 -6.25 -8.75
C ILE A 62 19.39 -5.94 -7.98
N ALA A 63 19.55 -4.67 -7.60
CA ALA A 63 20.65 -4.18 -6.78
C ALA A 63 20.43 -4.47 -5.29
N GLY A 64 19.16 -4.48 -4.86
CA GLY A 64 18.79 -4.68 -3.46
C GLY A 64 17.29 -4.63 -3.23
N ARG A 65 16.91 -4.96 -1.99
CA ARG A 65 15.53 -4.87 -1.47
C ARG A 65 15.58 -4.13 -0.14
N ILE A 66 14.68 -3.17 0.05
CA ILE A 66 14.57 -2.37 1.29
C ILE A 66 13.17 -2.59 1.87
N PRO A 67 13.04 -2.99 3.15
CA PRO A 67 11.73 -3.08 3.79
C PRO A 67 11.17 -1.67 4.03
N CYS A 68 9.95 -1.45 3.55
CA CYS A 68 9.17 -0.22 3.71
C CYS A 68 7.91 -0.52 4.51
N GLN A 69 7.49 0.44 5.33
CA GLN A 69 6.25 0.35 6.09
C GLN A 69 5.69 1.71 6.43
N GLY A 70 4.39 1.76 6.69
CA GLY A 70 3.71 3.00 7.05
C GLY A 70 2.24 2.79 7.36
N ARG A 71 1.56 3.89 7.67
CA ARG A 71 0.12 3.90 7.92
C ARG A 71 -0.58 4.76 6.88
N LEU A 72 -1.73 4.29 6.41
CA LEU A 72 -2.60 5.00 5.50
C LEU A 72 -3.99 5.15 6.12
N CYS A 73 -4.59 6.33 5.96
CA CYS A 73 -6.03 6.52 6.08
C CYS A 73 -6.64 6.34 4.70
N LEU A 74 -7.49 5.32 4.54
CA LEU A 74 -8.27 5.07 3.34
C LEU A 74 -9.69 5.60 3.54
N THR A 75 -10.18 6.43 2.62
CA THR A 75 -11.57 6.89 2.62
C THR A 75 -12.40 6.03 1.67
N LEU A 76 -13.57 5.60 2.15
CA LEU A 76 -14.52 4.78 1.41
C LEU A 76 -15.66 5.62 0.84
N ASP A 77 -16.13 5.26 -0.35
CA ASP A 77 -17.40 5.74 -0.89
C ASP A 77 -18.59 4.94 -0.32
N HIS A 78 -19.81 5.31 -0.71
CA HIS A 78 -21.05 4.63 -0.29
C HIS A 78 -21.20 3.20 -0.84
N TYR A 79 -20.33 2.76 -1.74
CA TYR A 79 -20.24 1.38 -2.21
C TYR A 79 -19.13 0.57 -1.52
N GLY A 80 -18.40 1.18 -0.57
CA GLY A 80 -17.25 0.57 0.11
C GLY A 80 -16.02 0.44 -0.80
N GLN A 81 -15.91 1.26 -1.84
CA GLN A 81 -14.69 1.40 -2.64
C GLN A 81 -13.78 2.45 -2.04
N VAL A 82 -12.47 2.21 -2.10
CA VAL A 82 -11.49 3.22 -1.68
C VAL A 82 -11.42 4.32 -2.74
N CYS A 83 -11.72 5.55 -2.35
CA CYS A 83 -11.69 6.71 -3.25
C CYS A 83 -10.50 7.65 -2.97
N GLN A 84 -9.91 7.58 -1.78
CA GLN A 84 -8.78 8.42 -1.38
C GLN A 84 -7.89 7.69 -0.37
N ALA A 85 -6.59 7.98 -0.41
CA ALA A 85 -5.60 7.50 0.54
C ALA A 85 -4.70 8.64 1.01
N GLU A 86 -4.43 8.70 2.31
CA GLU A 86 -3.58 9.71 2.94
C GLU A 86 -2.59 9.04 3.87
N LEU A 87 -1.34 9.52 3.88
CA LEU A 87 -0.30 9.04 4.79
C LEU A 87 -0.52 9.59 6.20
N LEU A 88 -0.20 8.80 7.23
CA LEU A 88 -0.31 9.13 8.66
C LEU A 88 1.02 9.08 9.40
#